data_AF-A0A7S0S8S7-F1
#
_entry.id   AF-A0A7S0S8S7-F1
#
_cell.length_a   1.000
_cell.length_b   1.000
_cell.length_c   1.000
_cell.angle_alpha   90.00
_cell.angle_beta   90.00
_cell.angle_gamma   90.00
#
_symmetry.space_group_name_H-M   'P 1'
#
loop_
_entity.id
_entity.type
_entity.pdbx_description
1 polymer ?
#
loop_
_entity_poly.entity_id
_entity_poly.type
_entity_poly.pdbx_seq_one_letter_code
_entity_poly.pdbx_strand_id
1 'polypeptide(L)'
;ELGALCQELRDTALVSFNPNQLYTVEDFGEIQVQHRTGKAVAKMESVQERVQKVLERVIRDVVSQEKRYREIIADTDSTSTSASKTNKTKSMVALKRERIERARTYKRIVEESQMLPALVRLTDYMITESLVALVLNNLADLLALLASPNKIKGVFLTTVSFAQDRTIFTPDEAEVLKTVNLTVVEGILTSMASMPRLIFLRAFAPLFEAGAGPPGSINAGATGLKIEGLSPMAVLTADPEYHRIRDAITEAVTTSCAQSREYTTAFEDHRQIYYFGLQWNQAEYEQIPKSAGQFRADMRVQREWRTELDRMKVGAAVGIMYVDSRALRTELSGTVLSMLESMKALLLVSAREEATQVLEAFQKRVRTLADRPESLDRFAHFMEVTKQHRVTQLEYESEHLVVAEMYDMLVSYEMKIPAGDQVKLDDLHEAVTGFSDSMTRAGEYIDSRKAEMISSMARGTRELDEALLAIQGELNSGVFVDRDSDATLALEELAKVKRRIDGYQEKGDMFRKYQTLFQMPAGDFSNLDHACKEFAGKHETWAALHAWETSSSSWMSAAASGLDLAVINDTVDEAG
;
A
#
# COMPACT_ATOMS: atom_id res chain seq x y z
N GLU A 1 -7.16 64.56 -22.02
CA GLU A 1 -7.81 64.02 -20.80
C GLU A 1 -8.52 62.70 -21.08
N LEU A 2 -9.55 62.66 -21.94
CA LEU A 2 -10.28 61.42 -22.28
C LEU A 2 -9.38 60.25 -22.72
N GLY A 3 -8.39 60.50 -23.59
CA GLY A 3 -7.44 59.46 -24.01
C GLY A 3 -6.58 58.88 -22.87
N ALA A 4 -6.23 59.69 -21.86
CA ALA A 4 -5.49 59.21 -20.69
C ALA A 4 -6.37 58.34 -19.78
N LEU A 5 -7.65 58.68 -19.65
CA LEU A 5 -8.63 57.86 -18.92
C LEU A 5 -8.90 56.54 -19.64
N CYS A 6 -8.97 56.55 -20.98
CA CYS A 6 -9.06 55.33 -21.79
C CYS A 6 -7.84 54.42 -21.59
N GLN A 7 -6.63 55.01 -21.54
CA GLN A 7 -5.42 54.25 -21.22
C GLN A 7 -5.45 53.66 -19.81
N GLU A 8 -5.86 54.46 -18.81
CA GLU A 8 -6.03 54.00 -17.43
C GLU A 8 -7.04 52.84 -17.31
N LEU A 9 -8.10 52.86 -18.12
CA LEU A 9 -9.06 51.77 -18.22
C LEU A 9 -8.41 50.52 -18.83
N ARG A 10 -7.64 50.65 -19.92
CA ARG A 10 -6.91 49.53 -20.56
C ARG A 10 -5.89 48.85 -19.65
N ASP A 11 -5.24 49.63 -18.79
CA ASP A 11 -4.19 49.16 -17.87
C ASP A 11 -4.75 48.63 -16.53
N THR A 12 -6.07 48.46 -16.42
CA THR A 12 -6.68 47.92 -15.21
C THR A 12 -6.50 46.40 -15.16
N ALA A 13 -5.83 45.89 -14.12
CA ALA A 13 -5.72 44.46 -13.90
C ALA A 13 -7.06 43.89 -13.40
N LEU A 14 -7.63 42.96 -14.15
CA LEU A 14 -8.77 42.12 -13.78
C LEU A 14 -8.32 40.78 -13.20
N VAL A 15 -7.10 40.34 -13.51
CA VAL A 15 -6.45 39.16 -12.92
C VAL A 15 -5.39 39.57 -11.90
N SER A 16 -5.20 38.76 -10.86
CA SER A 16 -4.20 38.99 -9.81
C SER A 16 -3.58 37.67 -9.39
N PHE A 17 -2.30 37.50 -9.66
CA PHE A 17 -1.54 36.31 -9.30
C PHE A 17 -0.07 36.63 -9.06
N ASN A 18 0.61 35.75 -8.33
CA ASN A 18 2.06 35.76 -8.16
C ASN A 18 2.65 34.57 -8.93
N PRO A 19 3.47 34.81 -9.97
CA PRO A 19 4.08 33.74 -10.78
C PRO A 19 4.95 32.74 -10.01
N ASN A 20 5.37 33.08 -8.78
CA ASN A 20 6.22 32.24 -7.93
C ASN A 20 5.46 31.51 -6.81
N GLN A 21 4.14 31.66 -6.76
CA GLN A 21 3.26 31.02 -5.79
C GLN A 21 2.57 29.81 -6.43
N LEU A 22 2.51 28.73 -5.66
CA LEU A 22 1.71 27.55 -5.98
C LEU A 22 0.32 27.74 -5.38
N TYR A 23 -0.72 27.48 -6.16
CA TYR A 23 -2.11 27.66 -5.75
C TYR A 23 -2.85 26.31 -5.73
N THR A 24 -3.80 26.15 -4.83
CA THR A 24 -4.91 25.22 -5.09
C THR A 24 -5.83 25.86 -6.15
N VAL A 25 -6.55 25.04 -6.92
CA VAL A 25 -7.45 25.56 -7.95
C VAL A 25 -8.57 26.41 -7.32
N GLU A 26 -9.09 26.00 -6.17
CA GLU A 26 -10.10 26.74 -5.41
C GLU A 26 -9.57 28.11 -4.96
N ASP A 27 -8.42 28.15 -4.28
CA ASP A 27 -7.81 29.40 -3.80
C ASP A 27 -7.54 30.37 -4.96
N PHE A 28 -7.05 29.85 -6.09
CA PHE A 28 -6.80 30.68 -7.26
C PHE A 28 -8.08 31.35 -7.76
N GLY A 29 -9.17 30.58 -7.87
CA GLY A 29 -10.49 31.08 -8.26
C GLY A 29 -11.02 32.14 -7.31
N GLU A 30 -10.94 31.90 -6.00
CA GLU A 30 -11.40 32.84 -4.97
C GLU A 30 -10.62 34.16 -5.01
N ILE A 31 -9.29 34.10 -5.12
CA ILE A 31 -8.44 35.29 -5.24
C ILE A 31 -8.85 36.13 -6.46
N GLN A 32 -9.14 35.48 -7.60
CA GLN A 32 -9.57 36.21 -8.80
C GLN A 32 -10.92 36.91 -8.60
N VAL A 33 -11.89 36.23 -7.96
CA VAL A 33 -13.20 36.81 -7.68
C VAL A 33 -13.08 37.99 -6.72
N GLN A 34 -12.36 37.83 -5.62
CA GLN A 34 -12.14 38.89 -4.62
C GLN A 34 -11.41 40.10 -5.21
N HIS A 35 -10.41 39.88 -6.06
CA HIS A 35 -9.69 40.96 -6.73
C HIS A 35 -10.60 41.78 -7.66
N ARG A 36 -11.39 41.09 -8.49
CA ARG A 36 -12.31 41.76 -9.43
C ARG A 36 -13.38 42.56 -8.70
N THR A 37 -14.09 41.95 -7.75
CA THR A 37 -15.21 42.59 -7.04
C THR A 37 -14.75 43.66 -6.06
N GLY A 38 -13.61 43.45 -5.39
CA GLY A 38 -13.12 44.36 -4.36
C GLY A 38 -12.28 45.54 -4.87
N LYS A 39 -11.64 45.42 -6.04
CA LYS A 39 -10.71 46.45 -6.55
C LYS A 39 -10.94 46.83 -8.00
N ALA A 40 -10.98 45.84 -8.90
CA ALA A 40 -10.90 46.13 -10.33
C ALA A 40 -12.17 46.81 -10.86
N VAL A 41 -13.35 46.31 -10.50
CA VAL A 41 -14.64 46.90 -10.91
C VAL A 41 -14.79 48.33 -10.36
N ALA A 42 -14.46 48.56 -9.09
CA ALA A 42 -14.50 49.91 -8.50
C ALA A 42 -13.56 50.89 -9.21
N LYS A 43 -12.37 50.42 -9.65
CA LYS A 43 -11.46 51.24 -10.46
C LYS A 43 -12.05 51.57 -11.83
N MET A 44 -12.66 50.59 -12.50
CA MET A 44 -13.33 50.79 -13.79
C MET A 44 -14.47 51.80 -13.69
N GLU A 45 -15.34 51.66 -12.67
CA GLU A 45 -16.43 52.60 -12.38
C GLU A 45 -15.91 54.01 -12.10
N SER A 46 -14.83 54.14 -11.31
CA SER A 46 -14.20 55.43 -11.03
C SER A 46 -13.65 56.12 -12.28
N VAL A 47 -13.04 55.35 -13.19
CA VAL A 47 -12.57 55.88 -14.49
C VAL A 47 -13.76 56.34 -15.33
N GLN A 48 -14.83 55.55 -15.40
CA GLN A 48 -16.04 55.94 -16.13
C GLN A 48 -16.71 57.20 -15.54
N GLU A 49 -16.77 57.32 -14.21
CA GLU A 49 -17.30 58.52 -13.54
C GLU A 49 -16.46 59.77 -13.88
N ARG A 50 -15.13 59.63 -13.95
CA ARG A 50 -14.23 60.72 -14.37
C ARG A 50 -14.46 61.09 -15.83
N VAL A 51 -14.63 60.11 -16.72
CA VAL A 51 -14.98 60.35 -18.13
C VAL A 51 -16.31 61.09 -18.24
N GLN A 52 -17.32 60.67 -17.47
CA GLN A 52 -18.61 61.33 -17.41
C GLN A 52 -18.48 62.80 -16.96
N LYS A 53 -17.73 63.07 -15.88
CA LYS A 53 -17.50 64.44 -15.37
C LYS A 53 -16.80 65.34 -16.39
N VAL A 54 -15.86 64.81 -17.17
CA VAL A 54 -15.19 65.56 -18.25
C VAL A 54 -16.20 65.94 -19.34
N LEU A 55 -17.02 65.00 -19.78
CA LEU A 55 -18.06 65.26 -20.78
C LEU A 55 -19.12 66.24 -20.27
N GLU A 56 -19.60 66.07 -19.03
CA GLU A 56 -20.57 66.99 -18.41
C GLU A 56 -20.03 68.41 -18.29
N ARG A 57 -18.73 68.58 -17.98
CA ARG A 57 -18.07 69.89 -17.96
C ARG A 57 -18.08 70.52 -19.35
N VAL A 58 -17.65 69.78 -20.37
CA VAL A 58 -17.63 70.27 -21.77
C VAL A 58 -19.03 70.63 -22.24
N ILE A 59 -20.03 69.79 -21.98
CA ILE A 59 -21.43 70.04 -22.33
C ILE A 59 -21.94 71.30 -21.62
N ARG A 60 -21.72 71.41 -20.31
CA ARG A 60 -22.14 72.59 -19.52
C ARG A 60 -21.51 73.86 -20.05
N ASP A 61 -20.21 73.84 -20.35
CA ASP A 61 -19.48 75.01 -20.82
C ASP A 61 -19.98 75.46 -22.20
N VAL A 62 -20.16 74.52 -23.14
CA VAL A 62 -20.67 74.83 -24.49
C VAL A 62 -22.11 75.32 -24.45
N VAL A 63 -23.00 74.65 -23.69
CA VAL A 63 -24.41 75.07 -23.55
C VAL A 63 -24.53 76.42 -22.85
N SER A 64 -23.72 76.67 -21.81
CA SER A 64 -23.73 77.96 -21.11
C SER A 64 -23.18 79.09 -21.99
N GLN A 65 -22.15 78.82 -22.79
CA GLN A 65 -21.64 79.76 -23.78
C GLN A 65 -22.68 80.05 -24.86
N GLU A 66 -23.35 79.04 -25.40
CA GLU A 66 -24.42 79.21 -26.39
C GLU A 66 -25.56 80.09 -25.83
N LYS A 67 -26.03 79.79 -24.61
CA LYS A 67 -27.08 80.58 -23.94
C LYS A 67 -26.66 82.05 -23.75
N ARG A 68 -25.44 82.28 -23.24
CA ARG A 68 -24.92 83.63 -23.00
C ARG A 68 -24.79 84.44 -24.29
N TYR A 69 -24.28 83.83 -25.37
CA TYR A 69 -24.18 84.51 -26.66
C TYR A 69 -25.54 84.74 -27.31
N ARG A 70 -26.51 83.83 -27.12
CA ARG A 70 -27.90 84.02 -27.55
C ARG A 70 -28.55 85.21 -26.84
N GLU A 71 -28.37 85.33 -25.53
CA GLU A 71 -28.84 86.47 -24.73
C GLU A 71 -28.17 87.79 -25.17
N ILE A 72 -26.85 87.80 -25.39
CA ILE A 72 -26.13 88.99 -25.88
C ILE A 72 -26.62 89.43 -27.27
N ILE A 73 -26.92 88.49 -28.17
CA ILE A 73 -27.46 88.80 -29.50
C ILE A 73 -28.89 89.35 -29.38
N ALA A 74 -29.74 88.71 -28.57
CA ALA A 74 -31.11 89.16 -28.33
C ALA A 74 -31.16 90.55 -27.68
N ASP A 75 -30.29 90.84 -26.71
CA ASP A 75 -30.17 92.15 -26.07
C ASP A 75 -29.62 93.21 -27.02
N THR A 76 -28.68 92.85 -27.90
CA THR A 76 -28.14 93.79 -28.91
C THR A 76 -29.20 94.16 -29.97
N ASP A 77 -30.07 93.23 -30.34
CA ASP A 77 -31.17 93.52 -31.28
C ASP A 77 -32.33 94.27 -30.58
N SER A 78 -32.58 94.06 -29.27
CA SER A 78 -33.61 94.78 -28.50
C SER A 78 -33.21 96.20 -28.08
N THR A 79 -31.91 96.48 -27.90
CA THR A 79 -31.40 97.85 -27.63
C THR A 79 -31.53 98.81 -28.83
N SER A 80 -32.03 98.34 -29.98
CA SER A 80 -32.43 99.22 -31.08
C SER A 80 -33.64 100.11 -30.77
N THR A 81 -34.34 99.88 -29.66
CA THR A 81 -35.56 100.63 -29.27
C THR A 81 -35.49 101.43 -27.97
N SER A 82 -34.36 101.43 -27.24
CA SER A 82 -34.19 102.29 -26.05
C SER A 82 -32.72 102.63 -25.76
N ALA A 83 -32.17 103.56 -26.55
CA ALA A 83 -30.83 104.09 -26.31
C ALA A 83 -30.79 104.99 -25.06
N SER A 84 -30.42 104.38 -23.92
CA SER A 84 -29.88 105.08 -22.76
C SER A 84 -28.50 105.66 -23.09
N LYS A 85 -28.28 106.89 -22.61
CA LYS A 85 -27.19 107.80 -22.96
C LYS A 85 -25.87 107.44 -22.27
N THR A 86 -25.05 106.50 -22.78
CA THR A 86 -23.66 106.35 -22.26
C THR A 86 -22.55 105.94 -23.24
N ASN A 87 -22.79 105.56 -24.50
CA ASN A 87 -21.71 105.08 -25.39
C ASN A 87 -21.51 105.91 -26.67
N LYS A 88 -21.02 107.15 -26.55
CA LYS A 88 -20.75 108.06 -27.69
C LYS A 88 -19.27 108.13 -28.13
N THR A 89 -18.53 107.01 -28.16
CA THR A 89 -17.11 107.01 -28.60
C THR A 89 -16.65 105.81 -29.42
N LYS A 90 -17.55 105.06 -30.06
CA LYS A 90 -17.18 103.99 -31.02
C LYS A 90 -17.52 104.36 -32.47
N SER A 91 -16.56 104.23 -33.40
CA SER A 91 -16.74 104.45 -34.84
C SER A 91 -17.67 103.40 -35.48
N MET A 92 -18.51 103.80 -36.45
CA MET A 92 -19.45 102.93 -37.18
C MET A 92 -18.79 101.69 -37.82
N VAL A 93 -17.53 101.82 -38.25
CA VAL A 93 -16.75 100.70 -38.83
C VAL A 93 -16.35 99.69 -37.75
N ALA A 94 -16.00 100.17 -36.55
CA ALA A 94 -15.70 99.31 -35.41
C ALA A 94 -16.95 98.55 -34.95
N LEU A 95 -18.11 99.21 -34.94
CA LEU A 95 -19.39 98.58 -34.60
C LEU A 95 -19.79 97.48 -35.59
N LYS A 96 -19.57 97.71 -36.89
CA LYS A 96 -19.85 96.72 -37.96
C LYS A 96 -18.88 95.53 -37.90
N ARG A 97 -17.58 95.77 -37.64
CA ARG A 97 -16.59 94.71 -37.44
C ARG A 97 -16.91 93.87 -36.20
N GLU A 98 -17.26 94.53 -35.09
CA GLU A 98 -17.66 93.88 -33.83
C GLU A 98 -18.92 93.01 -34.02
N ARG A 99 -19.90 93.47 -34.83
CA ARG A 99 -21.09 92.66 -35.17
C ARG A 99 -20.77 91.44 -36.04
N ILE A 100 -19.90 91.59 -37.03
CA ILE A 100 -19.47 90.47 -37.90
C ILE A 100 -18.66 89.44 -37.11
N GLU A 101 -17.76 89.90 -36.24
CA GLU A 101 -16.96 89.04 -35.38
C GLU A 101 -17.83 88.26 -34.38
N ARG A 102 -18.79 88.94 -33.72
CA ARG A 102 -19.78 88.29 -32.84
C ARG A 102 -20.65 87.26 -33.56
N ALA A 103 -21.10 87.57 -34.78
CA ALA A 103 -21.88 86.62 -35.59
C ALA A 103 -21.07 85.38 -35.99
N ARG A 104 -19.78 85.55 -36.30
CA ARG A 104 -18.86 84.43 -36.57
C ARG A 104 -18.63 83.57 -35.33
N THR A 105 -18.39 84.20 -34.18
CA THR A 105 -18.21 83.49 -32.90
C THR A 105 -19.48 82.75 -32.49
N TYR A 106 -20.66 83.35 -32.66
CA TYR A 106 -21.93 82.68 -32.39
C TYR A 106 -22.17 81.49 -33.32
N LYS A 107 -21.90 81.65 -34.63
CA LYS A 107 -22.00 80.53 -35.58
C LYS A 107 -21.11 79.36 -35.17
N ARG A 108 -19.88 79.64 -34.75
CA ARG A 108 -18.95 78.63 -34.23
C ARG A 108 -19.47 77.93 -32.98
N ILE A 109 -20.02 78.66 -32.01
CA ILE A 109 -20.55 78.07 -30.76
C ILE A 109 -21.78 77.20 -31.04
N VAL A 110 -22.63 77.60 -31.99
CA VAL A 110 -23.77 76.78 -32.45
C VAL A 110 -23.29 75.50 -33.14
N GLU A 111 -22.26 75.58 -33.98
CA GLU A 111 -21.62 74.40 -34.59
C GLU A 111 -21.01 73.48 -33.51
N GLU A 112 -20.32 74.03 -32.50
CA GLU A 112 -19.77 73.28 -31.36
C GLU A 112 -20.87 72.58 -30.54
N SER A 113 -22.01 73.24 -30.32
CA SER A 113 -23.19 72.66 -29.65
C SER A 113 -23.80 71.50 -30.44
N GLN A 114 -23.87 71.61 -31.77
CA GLN A 114 -24.36 70.54 -32.64
C GLN A 114 -23.42 69.32 -32.69
N MET A 115 -22.13 69.50 -32.38
CA MET A 115 -21.15 68.41 -32.34
C MET A 115 -21.16 67.61 -31.02
N LEU A 116 -21.84 68.10 -29.96
CA LEU A 116 -21.86 67.43 -28.65
C LEU A 116 -22.34 65.96 -28.70
N PRO A 117 -23.41 65.59 -29.43
CA PRO A 117 -23.82 64.19 -29.56
C PRO A 117 -22.77 63.31 -30.24
N ALA A 118 -22.05 63.84 -31.24
CA ALA A 118 -20.98 63.14 -31.92
C ALA A 118 -19.75 62.94 -31.01
N LEU A 119 -19.43 63.92 -30.17
CA LEU A 119 -18.37 63.82 -29.16
C LEU A 119 -18.67 62.73 -28.12
N VAL A 120 -19.91 62.67 -27.61
CA VAL A 120 -20.32 61.62 -26.66
C VAL A 120 -20.28 60.24 -27.32
N ARG A 121 -20.72 60.11 -28.57
CA ARG A 121 -20.61 58.85 -29.34
C ARG A 121 -19.17 58.42 -29.56
N LEU A 122 -18.29 59.34 -29.97
CA LEU A 122 -16.87 59.05 -30.15
C LEU A 122 -16.26 58.57 -28.83
N THR A 123 -16.59 59.23 -27.72
CA THR A 123 -16.07 58.83 -26.40
C THR A 123 -16.60 57.46 -25.97
N ASP A 124 -17.85 57.14 -26.27
CA ASP A 124 -18.44 55.82 -26.02
C ASP A 124 -17.76 54.71 -26.85
N TYR A 125 -17.39 54.98 -28.11
CA TYR A 125 -16.58 54.06 -28.90
C TYR A 125 -15.16 53.92 -28.36
N MET A 126 -14.52 55.01 -27.92
CA MET A 126 -13.21 54.94 -27.27
C MET A 126 -13.22 54.09 -25.99
N ILE A 127 -14.29 54.20 -25.19
CA ILE A 127 -14.46 53.34 -24.00
C ILE A 127 -14.75 51.90 -24.39
N THR A 128 -15.57 51.66 -25.43
CA THR A 128 -15.84 50.31 -25.94
C THR A 128 -14.55 49.62 -26.42
N GLU A 129 -13.73 50.31 -27.21
CA GLU A 129 -12.41 49.82 -27.64
C GLU A 129 -11.49 49.58 -26.44
N SER A 130 -11.48 50.50 -25.46
CA SER A 130 -10.67 50.36 -24.25
C SER A 130 -11.09 49.18 -23.39
N LEU A 131 -12.38 48.88 -23.31
CA LEU A 131 -12.92 47.71 -22.60
C LEU A 131 -12.55 46.39 -23.30
N VAL A 132 -12.61 46.36 -24.64
CA VAL A 132 -12.17 45.20 -25.42
C VAL A 132 -10.66 44.96 -25.23
N ALA A 133 -9.85 46.01 -25.37
CA ALA A 133 -8.41 45.94 -25.14
C ALA A 133 -8.06 45.54 -23.69
N LEU A 134 -8.81 46.04 -22.70
CA LEU A 134 -8.69 45.64 -21.29
C LEU A 134 -8.87 44.12 -21.14
N VAL A 135 -9.90 43.54 -21.76
CA VAL A 135 -10.14 42.09 -21.70
C VAL A 135 -9.00 41.33 -22.39
N LEU A 136 -8.62 41.72 -23.60
CA LEU A 136 -7.54 41.05 -24.35
C LEU A 136 -6.21 41.07 -23.59
N ASN A 137 -5.84 42.21 -23.00
CA ASN A 137 -4.62 42.33 -22.19
C ASN A 137 -4.64 41.38 -20.98
N ASN A 138 -5.75 41.33 -20.25
CA ASN A 138 -5.86 40.46 -19.07
C ASN A 138 -5.90 38.97 -19.44
N LEU A 139 -6.50 38.60 -20.57
CA LEU A 139 -6.44 37.24 -21.08
C LEU A 139 -5.02 36.88 -21.57
N ALA A 140 -4.30 37.83 -22.17
CA ALA A 140 -2.91 37.64 -22.55
C ALA A 140 -2.00 37.47 -21.32
N ASP A 141 -2.22 38.23 -20.25
CA ASP A 141 -1.48 38.08 -18.97
C ASP A 141 -1.73 36.69 -18.34
N LEU A 142 -3.00 36.23 -18.34
CA LEU A 142 -3.34 34.88 -17.90
C LEU A 142 -2.67 33.81 -18.77
N LEU A 143 -2.70 33.96 -20.09
CA LEU A 143 -2.02 33.05 -21.01
C LEU A 143 -0.51 33.05 -20.77
N ALA A 144 0.12 34.19 -20.53
CA ALA A 144 1.55 34.29 -20.26
C ALA A 144 1.94 33.49 -18.99
N LEU A 145 1.12 33.54 -17.95
CA LEU A 145 1.29 32.72 -16.74
C LEU A 145 1.23 31.22 -17.06
N LEU A 146 0.25 30.79 -17.85
CA LEU A 146 0.02 29.38 -18.16
C LEU A 146 0.98 28.81 -19.21
N ALA A 147 1.43 29.63 -20.16
CA ALA A 147 2.36 29.22 -21.21
C ALA A 147 3.81 29.20 -20.72
N SER A 148 4.16 30.01 -19.73
CA SER A 148 5.50 30.07 -19.14
C SER A 148 5.46 29.97 -17.60
N PRO A 149 5.00 28.84 -17.06
CA PRO A 149 4.87 28.65 -15.62
C PRO A 149 6.25 28.50 -14.96
N ASN A 150 6.28 28.66 -13.64
CA ASN A 150 7.50 28.41 -12.86
C ASN A 150 7.92 26.95 -12.99
N LYS A 151 9.13 26.70 -13.52
CA LYS A 151 9.63 25.34 -13.80
C LYS A 151 9.79 24.44 -12.58
N ILE A 152 9.85 25.00 -11.37
CA ILE A 152 10.03 24.27 -10.12
C ILE A 152 8.68 24.00 -9.44
N LYS A 153 7.78 24.98 -9.48
CA LYS A 153 6.52 24.94 -8.73
C LYS A 153 5.27 24.76 -9.57
N GLY A 154 5.30 24.98 -10.88
CA GLY A 154 4.06 25.10 -11.65
C GLY A 154 3.20 26.27 -11.17
N VAL A 155 1.89 26.17 -11.42
CA VAL A 155 0.85 27.14 -11.01
C VAL A 155 -0.15 26.49 -10.06
N PHE A 156 -0.63 25.29 -10.39
CA PHE A 156 -1.66 24.58 -9.65
C PHE A 156 -1.13 23.32 -8.98
N LEU A 157 -1.47 23.13 -7.70
CA LEU A 157 -1.21 21.89 -6.97
C LEU A 157 -2.22 20.83 -7.41
N THR A 158 -1.73 19.65 -7.78
CA THR A 158 -2.56 18.46 -7.98
C THR A 158 -1.98 17.30 -7.19
N THR A 159 -2.85 16.60 -6.46
CA THR A 159 -2.48 15.42 -5.68
C THR A 159 -2.82 14.16 -6.46
N VAL A 160 -1.94 13.17 -6.38
CA VAL A 160 -2.09 11.89 -7.06
C VAL A 160 -2.51 10.83 -6.06
N SER A 161 -3.46 9.99 -6.44
CA SER A 161 -3.79 8.75 -5.72
C SER A 161 -4.20 7.63 -6.68
N PHE A 162 -4.25 6.40 -6.16
CA PHE A 162 -4.73 5.25 -6.91
C PHE A 162 -6.22 5.01 -6.66
N ALA A 163 -6.95 4.79 -7.74
CA ALA A 163 -8.24 4.11 -7.74
C ALA A 163 -8.07 2.70 -8.33
N GLN A 164 -9.10 1.86 -8.26
CA GLN A 164 -9.06 0.45 -8.69
C GLN A 164 -8.31 0.24 -10.02
N ASP A 165 -8.63 0.97 -11.09
CA ASP A 165 -8.04 0.70 -12.41
C ASP A 165 -7.32 1.92 -13.04
N ARG A 166 -7.13 2.99 -12.27
CA ARG A 166 -6.50 4.21 -12.79
C ARG A 166 -5.85 5.06 -11.71
N THR A 167 -4.91 5.88 -12.14
CA THR A 167 -4.37 6.99 -11.34
C THR A 167 -5.31 8.18 -11.45
N ILE A 168 -5.72 8.73 -10.31
CA ILE A 168 -6.61 9.88 -10.22
C ILE A 168 -5.85 11.13 -9.77
N PHE A 169 -6.31 12.27 -10.24
CA PHE A 169 -5.76 13.59 -9.93
C PHE A 169 -6.82 14.39 -9.20
N THR A 170 -6.44 15.04 -8.11
CA THR A 170 -7.31 15.94 -7.35
C THR A 170 -6.59 17.27 -7.16
N PRO A 171 -7.04 18.37 -7.80
CA PRO A 171 -8.17 18.45 -8.72
C PRO A 171 -7.88 17.77 -10.07
N ASP A 172 -8.95 17.38 -10.78
CA ASP A 172 -8.87 16.80 -12.11
C ASP A 172 -8.79 17.87 -13.21
N GLU A 173 -8.59 17.42 -14.45
CA GLU A 173 -8.50 18.32 -15.62
C GLU A 173 -9.78 19.14 -15.82
N ALA A 174 -10.96 18.55 -15.58
CA ALA A 174 -12.24 19.22 -15.77
C ALA A 174 -12.44 20.32 -14.73
N GLU A 175 -12.01 20.10 -13.49
CA GLU A 175 -12.07 21.08 -12.41
C GLU A 175 -11.11 22.26 -12.64
N VAL A 176 -9.90 22.00 -13.11
CA VAL A 176 -8.95 23.07 -13.48
C VAL A 176 -9.52 23.90 -14.63
N LEU A 177 -10.00 23.25 -15.70
CA LEU A 177 -10.63 23.93 -16.83
C LEU A 177 -11.86 24.72 -16.42
N LYS A 178 -12.68 24.19 -15.52
CA LYS A 178 -13.86 24.87 -14.98
C LYS A 178 -13.45 26.16 -14.29
N THR A 179 -12.44 26.14 -13.43
CA THR A 179 -11.99 27.35 -12.73
C THR A 179 -11.37 28.35 -13.70
N VAL A 180 -10.47 27.92 -14.58
CA VAL A 180 -9.82 28.84 -15.54
C VAL A 180 -10.86 29.46 -16.48
N ASN A 181 -11.70 28.65 -17.12
CA ASN A 181 -12.67 29.15 -18.09
C ASN A 181 -13.89 29.81 -17.44
N LEU A 182 -14.58 29.15 -16.51
CA LEU A 182 -15.85 29.67 -15.97
C LEU A 182 -15.65 30.67 -14.84
N THR A 183 -14.59 30.55 -14.02
CA THR A 183 -14.37 31.48 -12.90
C THR A 183 -13.50 32.66 -13.31
N VAL A 184 -12.43 32.43 -14.08
CA VAL A 184 -11.49 33.50 -14.44
C VAL A 184 -11.87 34.18 -15.75
N VAL A 185 -11.94 33.45 -16.86
CA VAL A 185 -12.25 34.03 -18.19
C VAL A 185 -13.65 34.64 -18.20
N GLU A 186 -14.71 33.89 -17.88
CA GLU A 186 -16.07 34.44 -17.84
C GLU A 186 -16.23 35.55 -16.79
N GLY A 187 -15.45 35.50 -15.70
CA GLY A 187 -15.40 36.57 -14.70
C GLY A 187 -14.86 37.89 -15.25
N ILE A 188 -13.80 37.84 -16.07
CA ILE A 188 -13.26 39.00 -16.82
C ILE A 188 -14.33 39.57 -17.76
N LEU A 189 -15.02 38.70 -18.51
CA LEU A 189 -16.09 39.10 -19.44
C LEU A 189 -17.26 39.77 -18.71
N THR A 190 -17.64 39.22 -17.55
CA THR A 190 -18.72 39.77 -16.73
C THR A 190 -18.37 41.16 -16.20
N SER A 191 -17.11 41.42 -15.81
CA SER A 191 -16.66 42.75 -15.39
C SER A 191 -16.74 43.79 -16.51
N MET A 192 -16.49 43.39 -17.76
CA MET A 192 -16.73 44.27 -18.91
C MET A 192 -18.23 44.50 -19.14
N ALA A 193 -19.03 43.44 -19.10
CA ALA A 193 -20.46 43.50 -19.37
C ALA A 193 -21.25 44.30 -18.32
N SER A 194 -20.75 44.38 -17.08
CA SER A 194 -21.36 45.18 -16.01
C SER A 194 -21.19 46.69 -16.20
N MET A 195 -20.27 47.13 -17.07
CA MET A 195 -20.05 48.56 -17.31
C MET A 195 -21.17 49.15 -18.19
N PRO A 196 -21.94 50.14 -17.69
CA PRO A 196 -22.99 50.74 -18.49
C PRO A 196 -22.39 51.57 -19.63
N ARG A 197 -22.97 51.48 -20.82
CA ARG A 197 -22.54 52.31 -21.97
C ARG A 197 -22.78 53.79 -21.70
N LEU A 198 -21.83 54.63 -22.10
CA LEU A 198 -21.90 56.07 -21.86
C LEU A 198 -23.15 56.68 -22.51
N ILE A 199 -23.45 56.30 -23.76
CA ILE A 199 -24.61 56.82 -24.50
C ILE A 199 -25.97 56.55 -23.83
N PHE A 200 -26.06 55.55 -22.93
CA PHE A 200 -27.28 55.23 -22.19
C PHE A 200 -27.32 55.83 -20.79
N LEU A 201 -26.29 56.59 -20.38
CA LEU A 201 -26.31 57.29 -19.10
C LEU A 201 -27.32 58.43 -19.13
N ARG A 202 -28.08 58.56 -18.02
CA ARG A 202 -29.12 59.60 -17.86
C ARG A 202 -28.59 61.01 -18.08
N ALA A 203 -27.32 61.26 -17.74
CA ALA A 203 -26.67 62.56 -17.94
C ALA A 203 -26.61 63.01 -19.41
N PHE A 204 -26.62 62.06 -20.36
CA PHE A 204 -26.50 62.35 -21.79
C PHE A 204 -27.79 62.12 -22.58
N ALA A 205 -28.85 61.59 -21.95
CA ALA A 205 -30.15 61.37 -22.60
C ALA A 205 -30.71 62.63 -23.32
N PRO A 206 -30.63 63.85 -22.75
CA PRO A 206 -31.13 65.06 -23.43
C PRO A 206 -30.43 65.39 -24.76
N LEU A 207 -29.25 64.83 -25.03
CA LEU A 207 -28.52 65.05 -26.28
C LEU A 207 -29.02 64.14 -27.43
N PHE A 208 -29.75 63.08 -27.12
CA PHE A 208 -30.17 62.05 -28.07
C PHE A 208 -31.70 61.91 -28.19
N GLU A 209 -32.47 62.55 -27.30
CA GLU A 209 -33.93 62.63 -27.39
C GLU A 209 -34.39 63.62 -28.48
N ALA A 210 -35.32 63.18 -29.33
CA ALA A 210 -35.89 64.02 -30.37
C ALA A 210 -36.67 65.20 -29.76
N GLY A 211 -36.23 66.44 -30.03
CA GLY A 211 -36.90 67.66 -29.58
C GLY A 211 -36.40 68.26 -28.26
N ALA A 212 -35.34 67.73 -27.63
CA ALA A 212 -34.79 68.21 -26.36
C ALA A 212 -33.87 69.45 -26.49
N GLY A 213 -34.11 70.31 -27.48
CA GLY A 213 -33.48 71.63 -27.56
C GLY A 213 -34.24 72.66 -26.72
N PRO A 214 -33.58 73.70 -26.17
CA PRO A 214 -34.30 74.85 -25.62
C PRO A 214 -35.30 75.42 -26.65
N PRO A 215 -36.46 75.97 -26.25
CA PRO A 215 -37.42 76.52 -27.19
C PRO A 215 -36.75 77.52 -28.14
N GLY A 216 -36.86 77.26 -29.45
CA GLY A 216 -36.22 78.03 -30.51
C GLY A 216 -34.74 77.68 -30.82
N SER A 217 -34.24 76.53 -30.37
CA SER A 217 -33.01 75.95 -30.91
C SER A 217 -33.24 75.43 -32.32
N ILE A 218 -32.27 75.64 -33.21
CA ILE A 218 -32.24 75.18 -34.61
C ILE A 218 -32.27 73.63 -34.68
N ASN A 219 -32.05 72.95 -33.55
CA ASN A 219 -32.12 71.50 -33.42
C ASN A 219 -33.56 70.93 -33.43
N ALA A 220 -34.58 71.77 -33.62
CA ALA A 220 -35.98 71.34 -33.79
C ALA A 220 -36.24 70.47 -35.04
N GLY A 221 -35.24 70.32 -35.93
CA GLY A 221 -35.36 69.50 -37.15
C GLY A 221 -34.26 68.46 -37.35
N ALA A 222 -33.32 68.28 -36.42
CA ALA A 222 -32.30 67.25 -36.55
C ALA A 222 -32.91 65.89 -36.18
N THR A 223 -33.10 65.07 -37.21
CA THR A 223 -33.53 63.66 -37.13
C THR A 223 -32.93 62.97 -35.91
N GLY A 224 -33.78 62.33 -35.10
CA GLY A 224 -33.33 61.50 -33.99
C GLY A 224 -32.31 60.50 -34.50
N LEU A 225 -31.02 60.75 -34.23
CA LEU A 225 -29.99 59.81 -34.59
C LEU A 225 -30.26 58.57 -33.74
N LYS A 226 -30.69 57.47 -34.38
CA LYS A 226 -30.81 56.18 -33.71
C LYS A 226 -29.50 55.91 -32.96
N ILE A 227 -29.65 55.42 -31.74
CA ILE A 227 -28.51 54.95 -30.97
C ILE A 227 -28.04 53.68 -31.67
N GLU A 228 -26.96 53.79 -32.44
CA GLU A 228 -26.38 52.72 -33.26
C GLU A 228 -24.96 52.43 -32.77
N GLY A 229 -24.63 51.15 -32.62
CA GLY A 229 -23.29 50.70 -32.23
C GLY A 229 -23.29 49.31 -31.63
N LEU A 230 -22.24 48.53 -31.91
CA LEU A 230 -22.03 47.20 -31.32
C LEU A 230 -21.80 47.32 -29.80
N SER A 231 -22.22 46.32 -29.04
CA SER A 231 -21.85 46.21 -27.62
C SER A 231 -20.37 45.77 -27.50
N PRO A 232 -19.68 46.08 -26.38
CA PRO A 232 -18.31 45.59 -26.16
C PRO A 232 -18.19 44.07 -26.33
N MET A 233 -19.18 43.31 -25.85
CA MET A 233 -19.25 41.86 -26.05
C MET A 233 -19.38 41.45 -27.53
N ALA A 234 -20.19 42.17 -28.32
CA ALA A 234 -20.35 41.88 -29.75
C ALA A 234 -19.07 42.19 -30.54
N VAL A 235 -18.33 43.24 -30.15
CA VAL A 235 -17.01 43.55 -30.74
C VAL A 235 -15.99 42.47 -30.38
N LEU A 236 -15.90 42.12 -29.10
CA LEU A 236 -14.95 41.11 -28.61
C LEU A 236 -15.18 39.73 -29.24
N THR A 237 -16.43 39.27 -29.31
CA THR A 237 -16.76 37.94 -29.85
C THR A 237 -16.56 37.84 -31.37
N ALA A 238 -16.51 38.97 -32.08
CA ALA A 238 -16.14 39.02 -33.49
C ALA A 238 -14.61 39.06 -33.70
N ASP A 239 -13.82 39.31 -32.66
CA ASP A 239 -12.37 39.43 -32.73
C ASP A 239 -11.69 38.04 -32.81
N PRO A 240 -10.94 37.72 -33.88
CA PRO A 240 -10.20 36.45 -33.97
C PRO A 240 -9.12 36.29 -32.88
N GLU A 241 -8.58 37.38 -32.34
CA GLU A 241 -7.57 37.33 -31.28
C GLU A 241 -8.13 36.82 -29.96
N TYR A 242 -9.37 37.20 -29.63
CA TYR A 242 -10.08 36.69 -28.46
C TYR A 242 -10.20 35.16 -28.49
N HIS A 243 -10.66 34.61 -29.61
CA HIS A 243 -10.80 33.15 -29.78
C HIS A 243 -9.44 32.46 -29.69
N ARG A 244 -8.42 33.00 -30.36
CA ARG A 244 -7.06 32.46 -30.33
C ARG A 244 -6.49 32.37 -28.91
N ILE A 245 -6.65 33.42 -28.11
CA ILE A 245 -6.15 33.44 -26.72
C ILE A 245 -6.93 32.44 -25.87
N ARG A 246 -8.26 32.37 -26.02
CA ARG A 246 -9.10 31.41 -25.28
C ARG A 246 -8.74 29.96 -25.59
N ASP A 247 -8.51 29.65 -26.86
CA ASP A 247 -8.08 28.33 -27.30
C ASP A 247 -6.68 27.99 -26.75
N ALA A 248 -5.74 28.93 -26.82
CA ALA A 248 -4.39 28.74 -26.28
C ALA A 248 -4.37 28.55 -24.75
N ILE A 249 -5.25 29.23 -24.00
CA ILE A 249 -5.41 29.01 -22.55
C ILE A 249 -5.88 27.58 -22.29
N THR A 250 -6.88 27.12 -23.04
CA THR A 250 -7.42 25.75 -22.90
C THR A 250 -6.38 24.70 -23.30
N GLU A 251 -5.63 24.95 -24.37
CA GLU A 251 -4.54 24.10 -24.84
C GLU A 251 -3.41 23.98 -23.81
N ALA A 252 -3.03 25.09 -23.16
CA ALA A 252 -2.00 25.07 -22.11
C ALA A 252 -2.38 24.19 -20.92
N VAL A 253 -3.65 24.24 -20.50
CA VAL A 253 -4.18 23.40 -19.41
C VAL A 253 -4.21 21.93 -19.83
N THR A 254 -4.86 21.62 -20.95
CA THR A 254 -5.04 20.24 -21.45
C THR A 254 -3.69 19.56 -21.73
N THR A 255 -2.74 20.26 -22.34
CA THR A 255 -1.39 19.76 -22.59
C THR A 255 -0.64 19.46 -21.29
N SER A 256 -0.72 20.35 -20.30
CA SER A 256 -0.07 20.14 -18.99
C SER A 256 -0.69 18.97 -18.22
N CYS A 257 -2.01 18.78 -18.32
CA CYS A 257 -2.71 17.63 -17.75
C CYS A 257 -2.30 16.32 -18.44
N ALA A 258 -2.18 16.31 -19.76
CA ALA A 258 -1.71 15.13 -20.51
C ALA A 258 -0.26 14.76 -20.14
N GLN A 259 0.64 15.75 -20.07
CA GLN A 259 2.02 15.54 -19.62
C GLN A 259 2.09 15.05 -18.17
N SER A 260 1.22 15.56 -17.29
CA SER A 260 1.12 15.08 -15.90
C SER A 260 0.71 13.60 -15.86
N ARG A 261 -0.25 13.18 -16.69
CA ARG A 261 -0.64 11.76 -16.81
C ARG A 261 0.53 10.89 -17.27
N GLU A 262 1.26 11.32 -18.28
CA GLU A 262 2.46 10.63 -18.77
C GLU A 262 3.52 10.51 -17.68
N TYR A 263 3.81 11.59 -16.95
CA TYR A 263 4.73 11.58 -15.81
C TYR A 263 4.33 10.56 -14.74
N THR A 264 3.04 10.47 -14.41
CA THR A 264 2.55 9.53 -13.39
C THR A 264 2.53 8.07 -13.82
N THR A 265 2.79 7.74 -15.09
CA THR A 265 2.88 6.34 -15.53
C THR A 265 3.97 5.57 -14.80
N ALA A 266 5.06 6.23 -14.40
CA ALA A 266 6.11 5.63 -13.58
C ALA A 266 5.65 5.23 -12.17
N PHE A 267 4.54 5.79 -11.68
CA PHE A 267 3.96 5.37 -10.41
C PHE A 267 3.24 4.03 -10.54
N GLU A 268 2.81 3.65 -11.74
CA GLU A 268 2.07 2.42 -12.02
C GLU A 268 2.83 1.15 -11.62
N ASP A 269 4.16 1.19 -11.64
CA ASP A 269 5.04 0.11 -11.15
C ASP A 269 4.74 -0.27 -9.68
N HIS A 270 4.20 0.67 -8.91
CA HIS A 270 3.86 0.49 -7.49
C HIS A 270 2.41 0.05 -7.27
N ARG A 271 1.59 -0.07 -8.34
CA ARG A 271 0.17 -0.45 -8.23
C ARG A 271 -0.02 -1.84 -7.64
N GLN A 272 0.94 -2.74 -7.84
CA GLN A 272 0.93 -4.06 -7.19
C GLN A 272 0.80 -3.97 -5.67
N ILE A 273 1.40 -2.95 -5.03
CA ILE A 273 1.33 -2.72 -3.58
C ILE A 273 -0.09 -2.33 -3.18
N TYR A 274 -0.74 -1.49 -3.98
CA TYR A 274 -2.12 -1.08 -3.75
C TYR A 274 -3.09 -2.26 -3.85
N TYR A 275 -2.98 -3.07 -4.91
CA TYR A 275 -3.83 -4.26 -5.05
C TYR A 275 -3.58 -5.29 -3.95
N PHE A 276 -2.33 -5.50 -3.59
CA PHE A 276 -2.00 -6.35 -2.45
C PHE A 276 -2.63 -5.81 -1.16
N GLY A 277 -2.59 -4.50 -0.94
CA GLY A 277 -3.30 -3.80 0.15
C GLY A 277 -4.79 -4.10 0.23
N LEU A 278 -5.47 -4.09 -0.92
CA LEU A 278 -6.91 -4.37 -0.99
C LEU A 278 -7.26 -5.84 -0.75
N GLN A 279 -6.38 -6.75 -1.16
CA GLN A 279 -6.58 -8.20 -1.04
C GLN A 279 -6.07 -8.77 0.28
N TRP A 280 -5.21 -8.04 0.98
CA TRP A 280 -4.56 -8.53 2.19
C TRP A 280 -5.56 -8.82 3.29
N ASN A 281 -5.56 -10.08 3.71
CA ASN A 281 -6.37 -10.57 4.80
C ASN A 281 -5.46 -11.20 5.85
N GLN A 282 -5.26 -10.47 6.96
CA GLN A 282 -4.44 -10.94 8.06
C GLN A 282 -4.97 -12.24 8.67
N ALA A 283 -6.29 -12.39 8.82
CA ALA A 283 -6.87 -13.58 9.45
C ALA A 283 -6.67 -14.84 8.60
N GLU A 284 -6.82 -14.72 7.27
CA GLU A 284 -6.54 -15.83 6.34
C GLU A 284 -5.05 -16.17 6.33
N TYR A 285 -4.18 -15.14 6.35
CA TYR A 285 -2.75 -15.34 6.47
C TYR A 285 -2.43 -16.10 7.76
N GLU A 286 -2.93 -15.71 8.92
CA GLU A 286 -2.66 -16.38 10.21
C GLU A 286 -3.12 -17.84 10.27
N GLN A 287 -4.18 -18.21 9.55
CA GLN A 287 -4.71 -19.59 9.55
C GLN A 287 -3.82 -20.60 8.83
N ILE A 288 -3.00 -20.15 7.87
CA ILE A 288 -2.16 -21.04 7.07
C ILE A 288 -0.79 -21.19 7.77
N PRO A 289 -0.41 -22.39 8.23
CA PRO A 289 0.90 -22.63 8.84
C PRO A 289 2.03 -22.29 7.86
N LYS A 290 3.10 -21.66 8.37
CA LYS A 290 4.23 -21.20 7.56
C LYS A 290 5.54 -21.71 8.11
N SER A 291 6.44 -22.08 7.21
CA SER A 291 7.83 -22.36 7.55
C SER A 291 8.63 -21.06 7.68
N ALA A 292 9.78 -21.13 8.37
CA ALA A 292 10.73 -20.02 8.44
C ALA A 292 11.15 -19.52 7.03
N GLY A 293 11.28 -20.43 6.07
CA GLY A 293 11.58 -20.09 4.67
C GLY A 293 10.47 -19.27 3.99
N GLN A 294 9.20 -19.58 4.29
CA GLN A 294 8.07 -18.81 3.75
C GLN A 294 8.02 -17.40 4.37
N PHE A 295 8.17 -17.27 5.70
CA PHE A 295 8.28 -15.96 6.34
C PHE A 295 9.41 -15.11 5.76
N ARG A 296 10.58 -15.72 5.51
CA ARG A 296 11.71 -15.04 4.87
C ARG A 296 11.35 -14.50 3.49
N ALA A 297 10.69 -15.30 2.67
CA ALA A 297 10.29 -14.90 1.33
C ALA A 297 9.27 -13.75 1.38
N ASP A 298 8.24 -13.88 2.21
CA ASP A 298 7.15 -12.90 2.32
C ASP A 298 7.66 -11.56 2.88
N MET A 299 8.44 -11.59 3.96
CA MET A 299 9.01 -10.38 4.57
C MET A 299 10.04 -9.70 3.65
N ARG A 300 10.78 -10.46 2.83
CA ARG A 300 11.71 -9.88 1.84
C ARG A 300 10.97 -9.03 0.81
N VAL A 301 9.82 -9.51 0.31
CA VAL A 301 8.97 -8.74 -0.62
C VAL A 301 8.55 -7.41 0.01
N GLN A 302 8.13 -7.42 1.28
CA GLN A 302 7.76 -6.19 1.98
C GLN A 302 8.95 -5.21 2.12
N ARG A 303 10.16 -5.72 2.35
CA ARG A 303 11.38 -4.91 2.43
C ARG A 303 11.76 -4.28 1.09
N GLU A 304 11.63 -5.04 0.02
CA GLU A 304 11.88 -4.59 -1.35
C GLU A 304 10.89 -3.46 -1.71
N TRP A 305 9.60 -3.67 -1.49
CA TRP A 305 8.57 -2.64 -1.69
C TRP A 305 8.81 -1.38 -0.85
N ARG A 306 9.21 -1.52 0.43
CA ARG A 306 9.57 -0.37 1.25
C ARG A 306 10.72 0.44 0.62
N THR A 307 11.75 -0.25 0.14
CA THR A 307 12.92 0.38 -0.50
C THR A 307 12.55 1.07 -1.82
N GLU A 308 11.65 0.47 -2.61
CA GLU A 308 11.12 1.08 -3.84
C GLU A 308 10.30 2.34 -3.54
N LEU A 309 9.39 2.26 -2.57
CA LEU A 309 8.58 3.40 -2.12
C LEU A 309 9.45 4.54 -1.58
N ASP A 310 10.54 4.26 -0.86
CA ASP A 310 11.47 5.28 -0.37
C ASP A 310 12.15 6.05 -1.52
N ARG A 311 12.34 5.40 -2.68
CA ARG A 311 12.91 6.01 -3.90
C ARG A 311 11.87 6.72 -4.76
N MET A 312 10.58 6.56 -4.47
CA MET A 312 9.50 7.21 -5.21
C MET A 312 9.62 8.73 -5.13
N LYS A 313 9.59 9.38 -6.29
CA LYS A 313 9.57 10.85 -6.36
C LYS A 313 8.25 11.36 -5.80
N VAL A 314 8.34 12.25 -4.79
CA VAL A 314 7.17 12.81 -4.07
C VAL A 314 6.58 14.06 -4.70
N GLY A 315 7.24 14.67 -5.69
CA GLY A 315 6.78 15.93 -6.27
C GLY A 315 7.56 16.33 -7.51
N ALA A 316 6.85 16.85 -8.52
CA ALA A 316 7.46 17.47 -9.69
C ALA A 316 6.52 18.50 -10.34
N ALA A 317 7.09 19.58 -10.86
CA ALA A 317 6.37 20.49 -11.74
C ALA A 317 6.34 19.94 -13.17
N VAL A 318 5.14 19.84 -13.74
CA VAL A 318 4.85 19.37 -15.10
C VAL A 318 3.88 20.36 -15.75
N GLY A 319 4.41 21.20 -16.64
CA GLY A 319 3.65 22.31 -17.21
C GLY A 319 3.14 23.25 -16.11
N ILE A 320 1.84 23.54 -16.12
CA ILE A 320 1.19 24.37 -15.09
C ILE A 320 0.90 23.60 -13.79
N MET A 321 1.10 22.28 -13.75
CA MET A 321 0.76 21.45 -12.59
C MET A 321 1.99 21.18 -11.72
N TYR A 322 1.81 21.20 -10.41
CA TYR A 322 2.70 20.55 -9.46
C TYR A 322 2.05 19.25 -9.02
N VAL A 323 2.61 18.14 -9.50
CA VAL A 323 2.12 16.80 -9.20
C VAL A 323 2.72 16.36 -7.86
N ASP A 324 1.90 16.31 -6.82
CA ASP A 324 2.26 15.84 -5.47
C ASP A 324 1.79 14.39 -5.26
N SER A 325 2.74 13.50 -5.00
CA SER A 325 2.50 12.07 -4.75
C SER A 325 2.85 11.68 -3.30
N ARG A 326 3.07 12.65 -2.40
CA ARG A 326 3.38 12.38 -0.98
C ARG A 326 2.26 11.62 -0.29
N ALA A 327 1.01 11.96 -0.58
CA ALA A 327 -0.16 11.29 -0.02
C ALA A 327 -0.19 9.81 -0.46
N LEU A 328 -0.07 9.56 -1.76
CA LEU A 328 0.02 8.20 -2.32
C LEU A 328 1.16 7.39 -1.70
N ARG A 329 2.37 7.95 -1.63
CA ARG A 329 3.50 7.26 -1.00
C ARG A 329 3.21 6.91 0.46
N THR A 330 2.65 7.86 1.22
CA THR A 330 2.31 7.65 2.63
C THR A 330 1.28 6.52 2.80
N GLU A 331 0.27 6.48 1.95
CA GLU A 331 -0.74 5.42 1.92
C GLU A 331 -0.11 4.04 1.68
N LEU A 332 0.63 3.90 0.57
CA LEU A 332 1.28 2.63 0.21
C LEU A 332 2.30 2.18 1.26
N SER A 333 3.10 3.12 1.79
CA SER A 333 4.04 2.81 2.87
C SER A 333 3.32 2.37 4.14
N GLY A 334 2.19 2.99 4.48
CA GLY A 334 1.35 2.59 5.61
C GLY A 334 0.85 1.16 5.48
N THR A 335 0.39 0.77 4.28
CA THR A 335 -0.03 -0.58 3.94
C THR A 335 1.10 -1.60 4.14
N VAL A 336 2.27 -1.39 3.52
CA VAL A 336 3.44 -2.28 3.64
C VAL A 336 3.90 -2.43 5.09
N LEU A 337 3.95 -1.31 5.84
CA LEU A 337 4.35 -1.33 7.25
C LEU A 337 3.36 -2.13 8.10
N SER A 338 2.05 -1.91 7.92
CA SER A 338 1.02 -2.64 8.65
C SER A 338 1.14 -4.15 8.44
N MET A 339 1.35 -4.59 7.19
CA MET A 339 1.50 -6.01 6.85
C MET A 339 2.76 -6.61 7.46
N LEU A 340 3.88 -5.90 7.35
CA LEU A 340 5.15 -6.34 7.89
C LEU A 340 5.06 -6.51 9.42
N GLU A 341 4.37 -5.61 10.13
CA GLU A 341 4.12 -5.76 11.58
C GLU A 341 3.26 -6.98 11.90
N SER A 342 2.20 -7.28 11.12
CA SER A 342 1.43 -8.52 11.28
C SER A 342 2.29 -9.78 11.07
N MET A 343 3.17 -9.77 10.05
CA MET A 343 4.11 -10.87 9.79
C MET A 343 5.10 -11.06 10.94
N LYS A 344 5.66 -9.98 11.49
CA LYS A 344 6.56 -10.02 12.66
C LYS A 344 5.85 -10.61 13.89
N ALA A 345 4.63 -10.16 14.15
CA ALA A 345 3.84 -10.65 15.28
C ALA A 345 3.58 -12.15 15.17
N LEU A 346 3.18 -12.64 13.99
CA LEU A 346 2.95 -14.06 13.77
C LEU A 346 4.26 -14.88 13.84
N LEU A 347 5.34 -14.39 13.24
CA LEU A 347 6.65 -15.05 13.30
C LEU A 347 7.16 -15.16 14.74
N LEU A 348 6.94 -14.14 15.59
CA LEU A 348 7.27 -14.23 17.02
C LEU A 348 6.50 -15.34 17.74
N VAL A 349 5.20 -15.49 17.46
CA VAL A 349 4.39 -16.56 18.04
C VAL A 349 4.91 -17.92 17.58
N SER A 350 5.12 -18.11 16.28
CA SER A 350 5.67 -19.35 15.74
C SER A 350 7.06 -19.67 16.29
N ALA A 351 7.95 -18.67 16.42
CA ALA A 351 9.29 -18.85 16.98
C ALA A 351 9.24 -19.27 18.45
N ARG A 352 8.30 -18.71 19.23
CA ARG A 352 8.08 -19.10 20.64
C ARG A 352 7.57 -20.53 20.78
N GLU A 353 6.63 -20.93 19.93
CA GLU A 353 6.06 -22.28 19.94
C GLU A 353 7.14 -23.31 19.56
N GLU A 354 7.86 -23.07 18.47
CA GLU A 354 8.97 -23.92 18.04
C GLU A 354 10.09 -23.99 19.09
N ALA A 355 10.48 -22.86 19.69
CA ALA A 355 11.47 -22.83 20.77
C ALA A 355 11.06 -23.69 21.96
N THR A 356 9.78 -23.62 22.36
CA THR A 356 9.24 -24.44 23.45
C THR A 356 9.31 -25.92 23.11
N GLN A 357 8.88 -26.29 21.89
CA GLN A 357 8.87 -27.67 21.42
C GLN A 357 10.28 -28.27 21.35
N VAL A 358 11.22 -27.54 20.74
CA VAL A 358 12.61 -27.97 20.59
C VAL A 358 13.30 -28.04 21.96
N LEU A 359 13.06 -27.08 22.85
CA LEU A 359 13.59 -27.09 24.22
C LEU A 359 13.13 -28.35 24.99
N GLU A 360 11.83 -28.65 24.98
CA GLU A 360 11.29 -29.84 25.64
C GLU A 360 11.89 -31.14 25.05
N ALA A 361 12.09 -31.19 23.73
CA ALA A 361 12.74 -32.30 23.06
C ALA A 361 14.19 -32.48 23.53
N PHE A 362 15.00 -31.41 23.57
CA PHE A 362 16.37 -31.46 24.06
C PHE A 362 16.45 -31.81 25.55
N GLN A 363 15.59 -31.25 26.40
CA GLN A 363 15.53 -31.63 27.82
C GLN A 363 15.20 -33.12 28.00
N LYS A 364 14.29 -33.68 27.19
CA LYS A 364 13.99 -35.11 27.20
C LYS A 364 15.21 -35.95 26.78
N ARG A 365 15.92 -35.54 25.71
CA ARG A 365 17.16 -36.20 25.23
C ARG A 365 18.28 -36.14 26.28
N VAL A 366 18.42 -35.03 27.01
CA VAL A 366 19.38 -34.92 28.12
C VAL A 366 19.03 -35.90 29.24
N ARG A 367 17.75 -36.02 29.61
CA ARG A 367 17.29 -36.94 30.66
C ARG A 367 17.52 -38.42 30.28
N THR A 368 17.32 -38.81 29.03
CA THR A 368 17.57 -40.19 28.58
C THR A 368 19.06 -40.57 28.65
N LEU A 369 19.96 -39.61 28.46
CA LEU A 369 21.41 -39.81 28.54
C LEU A 369 21.99 -39.63 29.96
N ALA A 370 21.19 -39.16 30.92
CA ALA A 370 21.60 -38.96 32.31
C ALA A 370 21.60 -40.26 33.13
N ASP A 371 20.92 -41.31 32.67
CA ASP A 371 20.83 -42.59 33.40
C ASP A 371 22.21 -43.26 33.54
N ARG A 372 22.43 -43.95 34.65
CA ARG A 372 23.68 -44.67 34.95
C ARG A 372 23.35 -46.11 35.36
N PRO A 373 22.96 -46.94 34.40
CA PRO A 373 22.46 -48.28 34.67
C PRO A 373 23.56 -49.26 35.10
N GLU A 374 23.34 -49.93 36.23
CA GLU A 374 24.29 -50.91 36.78
C GLU A 374 24.03 -52.36 36.32
N SER A 375 22.81 -52.67 35.87
CA SER A 375 22.48 -54.01 35.37
C SER A 375 22.84 -54.15 33.89
N LEU A 376 23.26 -55.35 33.49
CA LEU A 376 23.65 -55.67 32.12
C LEU A 376 22.57 -55.28 31.10
N ASP A 377 21.30 -55.61 31.39
CA ASP A 377 20.19 -55.36 30.47
C ASP A 377 19.91 -53.86 30.29
N ARG A 378 19.94 -53.10 31.39
CA ARG A 378 19.74 -51.64 31.34
C ARG A 378 20.93 -50.95 30.69
N PHE A 379 22.15 -51.44 30.92
CA PHE A 379 23.36 -50.93 30.28
C PHE A 379 23.34 -51.16 28.76
N ALA A 380 22.92 -52.35 28.31
CA ALA A 380 22.73 -52.63 26.90
C ALA A 380 21.66 -51.72 26.28
N HIS A 381 20.51 -51.53 26.95
CA HIS A 381 19.50 -50.58 26.48
C HIS A 381 20.04 -49.15 26.37
N PHE A 382 20.78 -48.69 27.37
CA PHE A 382 21.40 -47.36 27.38
C PHE A 382 22.42 -47.16 26.24
N MET A 383 23.23 -48.19 25.94
CA MET A 383 24.14 -48.18 24.78
C MET A 383 23.38 -48.02 23.46
N GLU A 384 22.26 -48.72 23.28
CA GLU A 384 21.43 -48.63 22.07
C GLU A 384 20.83 -47.22 21.92
N VAL A 385 20.25 -46.67 22.99
CA VAL A 385 19.70 -45.30 23.02
C VAL A 385 20.78 -44.25 22.70
N THR A 386 21.96 -44.38 23.30
CA THR A 386 23.08 -43.46 23.04
C THR A 386 23.54 -43.54 21.59
N LYS A 387 23.60 -44.75 21.02
CA LYS A 387 23.92 -44.95 19.60
C LYS A 387 22.88 -44.31 18.69
N GLN A 388 21.59 -44.46 19.01
CA GLN A 388 20.51 -43.82 18.26
C GLN A 388 20.65 -42.30 18.27
N HIS A 389 20.81 -41.69 19.45
CA HIS A 389 21.03 -40.25 19.56
C HIS A 389 22.26 -39.76 18.78
N ARG A 390 23.34 -40.57 18.71
CA ARG A 390 24.54 -40.22 17.93
C ARG A 390 24.29 -40.20 16.43
N VAL A 391 23.47 -41.10 15.91
CA VAL A 391 23.12 -41.15 14.48
C VAL A 391 22.22 -39.96 14.11
N THR A 392 21.29 -39.59 14.98
CA THR A 392 20.30 -38.53 14.73
C THR A 392 20.79 -37.13 15.14
N GLN A 393 22.02 -37.00 15.66
CA GLN A 393 22.55 -35.74 16.20
C GLN A 393 22.51 -34.57 15.20
N LEU A 394 22.85 -34.82 13.94
CA LEU A 394 22.86 -33.79 12.89
C LEU A 394 21.45 -33.23 12.61
N GLU A 395 20.42 -34.06 12.71
CA GLU A 395 19.03 -33.62 12.54
C GLU A 395 18.61 -32.75 13.74
N TYR A 396 19.00 -33.11 14.97
CA TYR A 396 18.71 -32.32 16.16
C TYR A 396 19.39 -30.94 16.13
N GLU A 397 20.62 -30.86 15.62
CA GLU A 397 21.31 -29.58 15.42
C GLU A 397 20.54 -28.69 14.44
N SER A 398 19.97 -29.27 13.38
CA SER A 398 19.15 -28.50 12.43
C SER A 398 17.86 -27.94 13.04
N GLU A 399 17.22 -28.65 13.98
CA GLU A 399 15.99 -28.20 14.67
C GLU A 399 16.25 -26.90 15.45
N HIS A 400 17.34 -26.83 16.21
CA HIS A 400 17.72 -25.64 16.97
C HIS A 400 18.07 -24.45 16.07
N LEU A 401 18.77 -24.70 14.96
CA LEU A 401 19.15 -23.63 14.03
C LEU A 401 17.94 -22.95 13.38
N VAL A 402 16.84 -23.66 13.15
CA VAL A 402 15.59 -23.06 12.64
C VAL A 402 15.03 -22.03 13.63
N VAL A 403 15.03 -22.35 14.94
CA VAL A 403 14.57 -21.42 15.98
C VAL A 403 15.45 -20.17 16.03
N ALA A 404 16.78 -20.34 15.99
CA ALA A 404 17.71 -19.22 15.94
C ALA A 404 17.48 -18.34 14.70
N GLU A 405 17.29 -18.96 13.53
CA GLU A 405 17.03 -18.26 12.28
C GLU A 405 15.72 -17.44 12.32
N MET A 406 14.68 -17.94 13.00
CA MET A 406 13.42 -17.20 13.18
C MET A 406 13.60 -15.96 14.06
N TYR A 407 14.32 -16.07 15.19
CA TYR A 407 14.60 -14.91 16.05
C TYR A 407 15.55 -13.90 15.38
N ASP A 408 16.58 -14.36 14.69
CA ASP A 408 17.48 -13.50 13.91
C ASP A 408 16.74 -12.72 12.83
N MET A 409 15.75 -13.35 12.19
CA MET A 409 14.88 -12.65 11.23
C MET A 409 14.13 -11.51 11.91
N LEU A 410 13.49 -11.75 13.06
CA LEU A 410 12.78 -10.70 13.80
C LEU A 410 13.70 -9.52 14.16
N VAL A 411 14.92 -9.82 14.62
CA VAL A 411 15.94 -8.80 14.91
C VAL A 411 16.34 -8.02 13.66
N SER A 412 16.54 -8.70 12.52
CA SER A 412 16.89 -8.06 11.24
C SER A 412 15.83 -7.09 10.72
N TYR A 413 14.58 -7.26 11.16
CA TYR A 413 13.45 -6.37 10.89
C TYR A 413 13.15 -5.41 12.05
N GLU A 414 14.15 -5.14 12.90
CA GLU A 414 14.13 -4.17 14.00
C GLU A 414 13.11 -4.50 15.11
N MET A 415 12.66 -5.75 15.22
CA MET A 415 11.85 -6.18 16.35
C MET A 415 12.74 -6.49 17.55
N LYS A 416 12.39 -5.92 18.71
CA LYS A 416 13.02 -6.30 19.98
C LYS A 416 12.39 -7.58 20.48
N ILE A 417 13.22 -8.60 20.71
CA ILE A 417 12.76 -9.87 21.27
C ILE A 417 12.32 -9.63 22.72
N PRO A 418 11.10 -10.03 23.11
CA PRO A 418 10.65 -9.92 24.49
C PRO A 418 11.54 -10.72 25.45
N ALA A 419 11.72 -10.22 26.68
CA ALA A 419 12.61 -10.85 27.66
C ALA A 419 12.25 -12.32 27.95
N GLY A 420 10.96 -12.66 27.98
CA GLY A 420 10.52 -14.05 28.20
C GLY A 420 10.90 -14.99 27.06
N ASP A 421 10.94 -14.49 25.82
CA ASP A 421 11.36 -15.26 24.65
C ASP A 421 12.89 -15.38 24.59
N GLN A 422 13.62 -14.33 25.00
CA GLN A 422 15.08 -14.37 25.14
C GLN A 422 15.52 -15.41 26.17
N VAL A 423 14.86 -15.46 27.35
CA VAL A 423 15.14 -16.48 28.37
C VAL A 423 14.93 -17.88 27.81
N LYS A 424 13.84 -18.13 27.07
CA LYS A 424 13.60 -19.43 26.43
C LYS A 424 14.67 -19.80 25.41
N LEU A 425 15.15 -18.83 24.63
CA LEU A 425 16.21 -19.05 23.67
C LEU A 425 17.54 -19.39 24.38
N ASP A 426 17.83 -18.73 25.50
CA ASP A 426 19.00 -19.02 26.33
C ASP A 426 18.88 -20.41 26.98
N ASP A 427 17.71 -20.78 27.52
CA ASP A 427 17.41 -22.12 28.05
C ASP A 427 17.58 -23.20 26.97
N LEU A 428 17.18 -22.90 25.73
CA LEU A 428 17.37 -23.80 24.59
C LEU A 428 18.85 -23.96 24.25
N HIS A 429 19.64 -22.89 24.20
CA HIS A 429 21.09 -22.98 24.01
C HIS A 429 21.77 -23.80 25.12
N GLU A 430 21.33 -23.64 26.36
CA GLU A 430 21.81 -24.44 27.48
C GLU A 430 21.43 -25.92 27.31
N ALA A 431 20.19 -26.23 26.91
CA ALA A 431 19.74 -27.61 26.69
C ALA A 431 20.47 -28.29 25.52
N VAL A 432 20.77 -27.56 24.44
CA VAL A 432 21.57 -28.04 23.29
C VAL A 432 23.00 -28.36 23.74
N THR A 433 23.63 -27.44 24.48
CA THR A 433 24.98 -27.66 25.05
C THR A 433 24.98 -28.84 26.02
N GLY A 434 23.98 -28.90 26.90
CA GLY A 434 23.78 -29.99 27.86
C GLY A 434 23.58 -31.34 27.19
N PHE A 435 22.95 -31.40 26.02
CA PHE A 435 22.84 -32.64 25.24
C PHE A 435 24.19 -33.10 24.71
N SER A 436 25.00 -32.20 24.14
CA SER A 436 26.36 -32.50 23.69
C SER A 436 27.25 -33.01 24.85
N ASP A 437 27.18 -32.36 26.00
CA ASP A 437 27.88 -32.77 27.21
C ASP A 437 27.41 -34.15 27.72
N SER A 438 26.08 -34.36 27.76
CA SER A 438 25.49 -35.64 28.13
C SER A 438 25.87 -36.77 27.18
N MET A 439 25.95 -36.50 25.87
CA MET A 439 26.42 -37.47 24.87
C MET A 439 27.88 -37.85 25.12
N THR A 440 28.73 -36.87 25.42
CA THR A 440 30.15 -37.12 25.74
C THR A 440 30.28 -37.96 27.02
N ARG A 441 29.60 -37.56 28.09
CA ARG A 441 29.60 -38.30 29.38
C ARG A 441 28.98 -39.70 29.26
N ALA A 442 27.96 -39.87 28.43
CA ALA A 442 27.37 -41.18 28.16
C ALA A 442 28.37 -42.09 27.45
N GLY A 443 29.12 -41.56 26.46
CA GLY A 443 30.22 -42.27 25.81
C GLY A 443 31.31 -42.71 26.80
N GLU A 444 31.80 -41.79 27.63
CA GLU A 444 32.81 -42.08 28.67
C GLU A 444 32.32 -43.14 29.68
N TYR A 445 31.05 -43.05 30.09
CA TYR A 445 30.44 -44.03 30.99
C TYR A 445 30.37 -45.41 30.33
N ILE A 446 29.93 -45.48 29.07
CA ILE A 446 29.90 -46.71 28.29
C ILE A 446 31.30 -47.32 28.22
N ASP A 447 32.32 -46.53 27.84
CA ASP A 447 33.69 -47.03 27.69
C ASP A 447 34.27 -47.55 29.01
N SER A 448 34.02 -46.85 30.12
CA SER A 448 34.51 -47.26 31.45
C SER A 448 33.86 -48.54 31.99
N ARG A 449 32.57 -48.76 31.72
CA ARG A 449 31.81 -49.93 32.23
C ARG A 449 31.76 -51.11 31.24
N LYS A 450 32.05 -50.89 29.96
CA LYS A 450 31.94 -51.90 28.91
C LYS A 450 32.73 -53.17 29.24
N ALA A 451 33.98 -53.06 29.70
CA ALA A 451 34.81 -54.22 30.03
C ALA A 451 34.22 -55.04 31.20
N GLU A 452 33.71 -54.38 32.23
CA GLU A 452 33.05 -55.01 33.36
C GLU A 452 31.78 -55.75 32.93
N MET A 453 30.94 -55.09 32.12
CA MET A 453 29.69 -55.65 31.61
C MET A 453 29.92 -56.83 30.66
N ILE A 454 30.97 -56.78 29.83
CA ILE A 454 31.42 -57.93 29.03
C ILE A 454 31.80 -59.10 29.94
N SER A 455 32.51 -58.86 31.04
CA SER A 455 32.85 -59.93 31.99
C SER A 455 31.61 -60.51 32.67
N SER A 456 30.63 -59.66 33.01
CA SER A 456 29.37 -60.08 33.63
C SER A 456 28.55 -60.95 32.66
N MET A 457 28.49 -60.56 31.39
CA MET A 457 27.87 -61.35 30.32
C MET A 457 28.61 -62.67 30.09
N ALA A 458 29.94 -62.67 30.09
CA ALA A 458 30.74 -63.89 29.93
C ALA A 458 30.52 -64.88 31.08
N ARG A 459 30.39 -64.38 32.33
CA ARG A 459 29.99 -65.20 33.48
C ARG A 459 28.58 -65.74 33.31
N GLY A 460 27.60 -64.90 32.95
CA GLY A 460 26.23 -65.34 32.69
C GLY A 460 26.14 -66.37 31.55
N THR A 461 27.02 -66.28 30.55
CA THR A 461 27.13 -67.26 29.47
C THR A 461 27.67 -68.60 29.98
N ARG A 462 28.69 -68.60 30.86
CA ARG A 462 29.19 -69.83 31.49
C ARG A 462 28.15 -70.48 32.40
N GLU A 463 27.45 -69.69 33.19
CA GLU A 463 26.35 -70.19 34.04
C GLU A 463 25.23 -70.81 33.19
N LEU A 464 24.94 -70.24 32.03
CA LEU A 464 24.02 -70.80 31.04
C LEU A 464 24.53 -72.16 30.52
N ASP A 465 25.80 -72.22 30.11
CA ASP A 465 26.43 -73.46 29.61
C ASP A 465 26.43 -74.57 30.66
N GLU A 466 26.82 -74.26 31.90
CA GLU A 466 26.82 -75.20 33.02
C GLU A 466 25.40 -75.72 33.32
N ALA A 467 24.41 -74.84 33.31
CA ALA A 467 23.01 -75.23 33.51
C ALA A 467 22.46 -76.10 32.37
N LEU A 468 22.88 -75.84 31.13
CA LEU A 468 22.49 -76.64 29.96
C LEU A 468 23.15 -78.02 29.97
N LEU A 469 24.42 -78.11 30.38
CA LEU A 469 25.10 -79.40 30.61
C LEU A 469 24.45 -80.19 31.75
N ALA A 470 24.03 -79.52 32.82
CA ALA A 470 23.29 -80.17 33.90
C ALA A 470 21.93 -80.71 33.42
N ILE A 471 21.22 -79.98 32.55
CA ILE A 471 19.99 -80.47 31.92
C ILE A 471 20.26 -81.70 31.05
N GLN A 472 21.33 -81.72 30.26
CA GLN A 472 21.71 -82.90 29.47
C GLN A 472 22.03 -84.11 30.37
N GLY A 473 22.73 -83.90 31.49
CA GLY A 473 22.97 -84.93 32.49
C GLY A 473 21.68 -85.44 33.16
N GLU A 474 20.75 -84.53 33.47
CA GLU A 474 19.42 -84.85 34.01
C GLU A 474 18.63 -85.70 33.02
N LEU A 475 18.55 -85.30 31.74
CA LEU A 475 17.87 -86.03 30.66
C LEU A 475 18.47 -87.42 30.39
N ASN A 476 19.73 -87.63 30.75
CA ASN A 476 20.44 -88.91 30.62
C ASN A 476 20.52 -89.71 31.92
N SER A 477 19.71 -89.39 32.93
CA SER A 477 19.65 -90.12 34.18
C SER A 477 18.22 -90.25 34.73
N GLY A 478 18.05 -91.09 35.75
CA GLY A 478 16.78 -91.24 36.47
C GLY A 478 15.61 -91.70 35.59
N VAL A 479 14.46 -91.06 35.79
CA VAL A 479 13.14 -91.41 35.18
C VAL A 479 13.17 -91.37 33.64
N PHE A 480 14.13 -90.67 33.03
CA PHE A 480 14.19 -90.50 31.56
C PHE A 480 14.96 -91.62 30.82
N VAL A 481 15.64 -92.51 31.55
CA VAL A 481 16.43 -93.62 30.98
C VAL A 481 16.05 -94.98 31.57
N ASP A 482 15.43 -94.99 32.74
CA ASP A 482 14.94 -96.20 33.37
C ASP A 482 13.79 -96.82 32.55
N ARG A 483 13.91 -98.12 32.26
CA ARG A 483 12.95 -98.86 31.41
C ARG A 483 11.66 -99.18 32.15
N ASP A 484 11.68 -99.17 33.48
CA ASP A 484 10.54 -99.49 34.33
C ASP A 484 9.80 -98.22 34.81
N SER A 485 10.19 -97.04 34.32
CA SER A 485 9.58 -95.76 34.69
C SER A 485 8.24 -95.52 34.00
N ASP A 486 7.32 -94.87 34.70
CA ASP A 486 5.99 -94.51 34.20
C ASP A 486 6.07 -93.40 33.14
N ALA A 487 5.48 -93.64 31.97
CA ALA A 487 5.57 -92.72 30.83
C ALA A 487 4.84 -91.38 31.07
N THR A 488 3.77 -91.37 31.89
CA THR A 488 3.04 -90.15 32.24
C THR A 488 3.91 -89.25 33.12
N LEU A 489 4.52 -89.83 34.16
CA LEU A 489 5.44 -89.13 35.06
C LEU A 489 6.67 -88.59 34.31
N ALA A 490 7.25 -89.39 33.40
CA ALA A 490 8.39 -88.96 32.57
C ALA A 490 8.04 -87.75 31.69
N LEU A 491 6.85 -87.71 31.07
CA LEU A 491 6.39 -86.58 30.27
C LEU A 491 6.10 -85.33 31.11
N GLU A 492 5.54 -85.48 32.32
CA GLU A 492 5.33 -84.35 33.24
C GLU A 492 6.65 -83.70 33.68
N GLU A 493 7.67 -84.49 33.99
CA GLU A 493 9.01 -83.97 34.32
C GLU A 493 9.70 -83.37 33.09
N LEU A 494 9.57 -83.98 31.90
CA LEU A 494 10.05 -83.40 30.64
C LEU A 494 9.41 -82.03 30.36
N ALA A 495 8.12 -81.84 30.66
CA ALA A 495 7.46 -80.54 30.49
C ALA A 495 8.03 -79.44 31.43
N LYS A 496 8.60 -79.82 32.59
CA LYS A 496 9.34 -78.89 33.46
C LYS A 496 10.73 -78.57 32.89
N VAL A 497 11.43 -79.58 32.36
CA VAL A 497 12.72 -79.40 31.69
C VAL A 497 12.58 -78.50 30.46
N LYS A 498 11.52 -78.67 29.65
CA LYS A 498 11.23 -77.82 28.49
C LYS A 498 11.09 -76.34 28.86
N ARG A 499 10.32 -76.03 29.90
CA ARG A 499 10.18 -74.65 30.41
C ARG A 499 11.52 -74.04 30.83
N ARG A 500 12.44 -74.84 31.37
CA ARG A 500 13.80 -74.38 31.71
C ARG A 500 14.64 -74.12 30.46
N ILE A 501 14.61 -75.04 29.48
CA ILE A 501 15.30 -74.87 28.19
C ILE A 501 14.80 -73.62 27.46
N ASP A 502 13.49 -73.40 27.41
CA ASP A 502 12.90 -72.21 26.77
C ASP A 502 13.37 -70.91 27.45
N GLY A 503 13.40 -70.87 28.78
CA GLY A 503 13.95 -69.73 29.52
C GLY A 503 15.44 -69.50 29.29
N TYR A 504 16.22 -70.56 29.07
CA TYR A 504 17.64 -70.44 28.69
C TYR A 504 17.83 -70.03 27.24
N GLN A 505 16.93 -70.42 26.34
CA GLN A 505 16.91 -69.97 24.95
C GLN A 505 16.67 -68.46 24.85
N GLU A 506 15.69 -67.93 25.58
CA GLU A 506 15.44 -66.48 25.65
C GLU A 506 16.66 -65.70 26.15
N LYS A 507 17.34 -66.21 27.20
CA LYS A 507 18.59 -65.63 27.71
C LYS A 507 19.74 -65.71 26.70
N GLY A 508 19.86 -66.82 25.98
CA GLY A 508 20.86 -66.99 24.91
C GLY A 508 20.67 -65.97 23.79
N ASP A 509 19.43 -65.79 23.32
CA ASP A 509 19.10 -64.80 22.29
C ASP A 509 19.34 -63.36 22.76
N MET A 510 19.08 -63.08 24.04
CA MET A 510 19.43 -61.80 24.66
C MET A 510 20.94 -61.55 24.69
N PHE A 511 21.75 -62.54 25.08
CA PHE A 511 23.21 -62.41 25.05
C PHE A 511 23.76 -62.26 23.63
N ARG A 512 23.19 -62.93 22.61
CA ARG A 512 23.56 -62.69 21.20
C ARG A 512 23.33 -61.24 20.77
N LYS A 513 22.21 -60.63 21.18
CA LYS A 513 21.93 -59.21 20.94
C LYS A 513 22.97 -58.32 21.62
N TYR A 514 23.35 -58.63 22.86
CA TYR A 514 24.38 -57.88 23.60
C TYR A 514 25.77 -58.04 22.99
N GLN A 515 26.15 -59.24 22.54
CA GLN A 515 27.40 -59.48 21.80
C GLN A 515 27.47 -58.59 20.55
N THR A 516 26.38 -58.51 19.78
CA THR A 516 26.31 -57.63 18.60
C THR A 516 26.47 -56.15 18.99
N LEU A 517 25.77 -55.71 20.03
CA LEU A 517 25.82 -54.33 20.51
C LEU A 517 27.21 -53.93 21.05
N PHE A 518 27.86 -54.83 21.78
CA PHE A 518 29.21 -54.63 22.31
C PHE A 518 30.30 -54.81 21.26
N GLN A 519 29.95 -55.25 20.05
CA GLN A 519 30.86 -55.56 18.94
C GLN A 519 31.80 -56.73 19.25
N MET A 520 31.24 -57.78 19.87
CA MET A 520 31.92 -59.03 20.18
C MET A 520 31.60 -60.11 19.13
N PRO A 521 32.46 -61.13 18.97
CA PRO A 521 32.13 -62.32 18.19
C PRO A 521 30.85 -62.99 18.72
N ALA A 522 29.99 -63.43 17.81
CA ALA A 522 28.79 -64.18 18.18
C ALA A 522 29.20 -65.53 18.78
N GLY A 523 28.70 -65.83 19.99
CA GLY A 523 28.85 -67.15 20.60
C GLY A 523 28.04 -68.20 19.84
N ASP A 524 28.57 -69.43 19.74
CA ASP A 524 27.87 -70.52 19.06
C ASP A 524 26.70 -71.09 19.88
N PHE A 525 26.70 -70.92 21.22
CA PHE A 525 25.70 -71.47 22.15
C PHE A 525 25.39 -72.96 21.88
N SER A 526 26.39 -73.74 21.45
CA SER A 526 26.24 -75.13 21.00
C SER A 526 25.62 -76.06 22.05
N ASN A 527 25.84 -75.81 23.34
CA ASN A 527 25.20 -76.56 24.42
C ASN A 527 23.67 -76.42 24.46
N LEU A 528 23.14 -75.28 24.01
CA LEU A 528 21.69 -75.06 23.90
C LEU A 528 21.11 -75.95 22.79
N ASP A 529 21.78 -75.98 21.64
CA ASP A 529 21.38 -76.84 20.52
C ASP A 529 21.44 -78.33 20.91
N HIS A 530 22.48 -78.74 21.62
CA HIS A 530 22.61 -80.10 22.15
C HIS A 530 21.51 -80.43 23.16
N ALA A 531 21.23 -79.55 24.13
CA ALA A 531 20.18 -79.77 25.13
C ALA A 531 18.78 -79.85 24.49
N CYS A 532 18.49 -79.01 23.50
CA CYS A 532 17.26 -79.06 22.71
C CYS A 532 17.12 -80.37 21.94
N LYS A 533 18.19 -80.84 21.29
CA LYS A 533 18.20 -82.12 20.56
C LYS A 533 18.00 -83.32 21.49
N GLU A 534 18.70 -83.34 22.63
CA GLU A 534 18.53 -84.41 23.62
C GLU A 534 17.11 -84.42 24.20
N PHE A 535 16.59 -83.25 24.57
CA PHE A 535 15.20 -83.12 25.02
C PHE A 535 14.22 -83.66 23.97
N ALA A 536 14.38 -83.27 22.71
CA ALA A 536 13.50 -83.69 21.62
C ALA A 536 13.49 -85.22 21.46
N GLY A 537 14.67 -85.85 21.45
CA GLY A 537 14.77 -87.32 21.35
C GLY A 537 14.15 -88.05 22.54
N LYS A 538 14.35 -87.55 23.77
CA LYS A 538 13.72 -88.12 24.98
C LYS A 538 12.20 -87.93 24.95
N HIS A 539 11.73 -86.73 24.65
CA HIS A 539 10.31 -86.44 24.55
C HIS A 539 9.62 -87.27 23.48
N GLU A 540 10.22 -87.43 22.29
CA GLU A 540 9.69 -88.28 21.23
C GLU A 540 9.55 -89.74 21.70
N THR A 541 10.59 -90.29 22.32
CA THR A 541 10.59 -91.68 22.82
C THR A 541 9.52 -91.90 23.89
N TRP A 542 9.45 -91.03 24.90
CA TRP A 542 8.48 -91.14 25.99
C TRP A 542 7.04 -90.81 25.56
N ALA A 543 6.87 -89.89 24.62
CA ALA A 543 5.56 -89.60 24.02
C ALA A 543 5.05 -90.79 23.21
N ALA A 544 5.92 -91.45 22.45
CA ALA A 544 5.58 -92.68 21.72
C ALA A 544 5.19 -93.81 22.69
N LEU A 545 5.95 -94.00 23.79
CA LEU A 545 5.61 -95.00 24.80
C LEU A 545 4.29 -94.71 25.50
N HIS A 546 4.06 -93.46 25.94
CA HIS A 546 2.79 -93.06 26.55
C HIS A 546 1.61 -93.19 25.58
N ALA A 547 1.80 -92.83 24.31
CA ALA A 547 0.79 -93.02 23.27
C ALA A 547 0.47 -94.50 23.06
N TRP A 548 1.48 -95.36 23.07
CA TRP A 548 1.33 -96.81 23.01
C TRP A 548 0.59 -97.36 24.24
N GLU A 549 0.98 -96.98 25.46
CA GLU A 549 0.32 -97.42 26.70
C GLU A 549 -1.13 -96.96 26.77
N THR A 550 -1.40 -95.71 26.37
CA THR A 550 -2.76 -95.16 26.30
C THR A 550 -3.59 -95.90 25.26
N SER A 551 -3.04 -96.14 24.07
CA SER A 551 -3.71 -96.85 22.98
C SER A 551 -3.97 -98.31 23.38
N SER A 552 -2.97 -99.01 23.90
CA SER A 552 -3.07 -100.39 24.39
C SER A 552 -4.08 -100.55 25.53
N SER A 553 -4.05 -99.65 26.51
CA SER A 553 -5.04 -99.61 27.60
C SER A 553 -6.45 -99.33 27.06
N SER A 554 -6.59 -98.41 26.09
CA SER A 554 -7.87 -98.13 25.44
C SER A 554 -8.39 -99.35 24.66
N TRP A 555 -7.51 -100.10 23.99
CA TRP A 555 -7.87 -101.31 23.26
C TRP A 555 -8.28 -102.45 24.20
N MET A 556 -7.55 -102.64 25.30
CA MET A 556 -7.85 -103.68 26.29
C MET A 556 -9.11 -103.39 27.11
N SER A 557 -9.53 -102.12 27.22
CA SER A 557 -10.73 -101.71 27.96
C SER A 557 -11.96 -101.45 27.09
N ALA A 558 -11.80 -101.31 25.77
CA ALA A 558 -12.90 -101.12 24.84
C ALA A 558 -13.72 -102.39 24.61
N ALA A 559 -15.03 -102.22 24.39
CA ALA A 559 -15.92 -103.32 24.02
C ALA A 559 -15.56 -103.86 22.63
N ALA A 560 -15.62 -105.18 22.43
CA ALA A 560 -15.19 -105.85 21.19
C ALA A 560 -15.86 -105.33 19.90
N SER A 561 -17.03 -104.69 19.99
CA SER A 561 -17.72 -104.07 18.85
C SER A 561 -17.17 -102.71 18.42
N GLY A 562 -16.29 -102.09 19.21
CA GLY A 562 -15.71 -100.77 18.95
C GLY A 562 -14.21 -100.80 18.58
N LEU A 563 -13.60 -101.98 18.47
CA LEU A 563 -12.19 -102.13 18.09
C LEU A 563 -12.05 -102.25 16.57
N ASP A 564 -11.31 -101.34 15.96
CA ASP A 564 -10.92 -101.41 14.55
C ASP A 564 -9.56 -102.11 14.43
N LEU A 565 -9.58 -103.36 13.98
CA LEU A 565 -8.38 -104.19 13.85
C LEU A 565 -7.36 -103.64 12.84
N ALA A 566 -7.79 -102.89 11.82
CA ALA A 566 -6.87 -102.27 10.86
C ALA A 566 -6.08 -101.14 11.52
N VAL A 567 -6.78 -100.26 12.25
CA VAL A 567 -6.15 -99.14 12.98
C VAL A 567 -5.21 -99.65 14.08
N ILE A 568 -5.59 -100.71 14.80
CA ILE A 568 -4.73 -101.34 15.80
C ILE A 568 -3.46 -101.89 15.16
N ASN A 569 -3.59 -102.61 14.04
CA ASN A 569 -2.44 -103.20 13.37
C ASN A 569 -1.49 -102.14 12.79
N ASP A 570 -2.04 -101.09 12.17
CA ASP A 570 -1.25 -99.97 11.64
C ASP A 570 -0.52 -99.23 12.78
N THR A 571 -1.16 -99.02 13.94
CA THR A 571 -0.53 -98.36 15.11
C THR A 571 0.55 -99.22 15.76
N VAL A 572 0.38 -100.55 15.76
CA VAL A 572 1.40 -101.51 16.25
C VAL A 572 2.60 -101.53 15.30
N ASP A 573 2.36 -101.49 13.99
CA ASP A 573 3.40 -101.47 12.96
C ASP A 573 4.18 -100.15 12.92
N GLU A 574 3.56 -99.02 13.31
CA GLU A 574 4.23 -97.71 13.44
C GLU A 574 5.03 -97.53 14.76
N ALA A 575 4.69 -98.27 15.83
CA ALA A 575 5.34 -98.16 17.14
C ALA A 575 6.51 -99.14 17.37
N GLY A 576 6.66 -100.16 16.52
CA GLY A 576 7.76 -101.14 16.54
C GLY A 576 8.90 -100.79 15.60
#